data_AF-A0AAW2B924-F1
#
_entry.id   AF-A0AAW2B924-F1
#
_cell.length_a   1.000
_cell.length_b   1.000
_cell.length_c   1.000
_cell.angle_alpha   90.00
_cell.angle_beta   90.00
_cell.angle_gamma   90.00
#
_symmetry.space_group_name_H-M   'P 1'
#
loop_
_entity.id
_entity.type
_entity.pdbx_description
1 polymer ?
#
loop_
_entity_poly.entity_id
_entity_poly.type
_entity_poly.pdbx_seq_one_letter_code
_entity_poly.pdbx_strand_id
1 'polypeptide(L)' 'MDFIPTSNGCTKGITCTADINGQCPAELKTPSGYCNNPCTVFKTDEYCCNSRNCGPTTFFEFFKNLCPDAY' A
#
# COMPACT_ATOMS: atom_id res chain seq x y z
N MET A 1 -5.90 -9.98 1.85
CA MET A 1 -5.49 -10.66 0.61
C MET A 1 -4.31 -11.53 0.94
N ASP A 2 -4.35 -12.78 0.51
CA ASP A 2 -3.23 -13.71 0.66
C ASP A 2 -2.87 -14.27 -0.71
N PHE A 3 -1.58 -14.29 -1.01
CA PHE A 3 -1.02 -14.88 -2.21
C PHE A 3 0.03 -15.92 -1.79
N ILE A 4 -0.42 -17.17 -1.70
CA ILE A 4 0.33 -18.27 -1.09
C ILE A 4 0.64 -19.33 -2.17
N PRO A 5 1.89 -19.80 -2.27
CA PRO A 5 2.26 -20.87 -3.20
C PRO A 5 1.56 -22.19 -2.84
N THR A 6 1.15 -22.95 -3.85
CA THR A 6 0.51 -24.27 -3.70
C THR A 6 1.49 -25.44 -3.90
N SER A 7 2.77 -25.15 -4.17
CA SER A 7 3.83 -26.14 -4.40
C SER A 7 5.03 -25.88 -3.48
N ASN A 8 5.87 -26.90 -3.27
CA ASN A 8 6.96 -26.86 -2.29
C ASN A 8 8.20 -26.02 -2.69
N GLY A 9 8.11 -25.19 -3.72
CA GLY A 9 9.24 -24.40 -4.24
C GLY A 9 9.53 -23.11 -3.47
N CYS A 10 8.52 -22.55 -2.80
CA CYS A 10 8.63 -21.35 -1.97
C CYS A 10 7.80 -21.56 -0.70
N THR A 11 8.34 -21.23 0.47
CA THR A 11 7.65 -21.44 1.76
C THR A 11 6.96 -20.19 2.29
N LYS A 12 7.28 -19.01 1.75
CA LYS A 12 6.69 -17.73 2.17
C LYS A 12 5.73 -17.19 1.10
N GLY A 13 4.46 -17.07 1.45
CA GLY A 13 3.46 -16.30 0.69
C GLY A 13 3.47 -14.83 1.08
N ILE A 14 2.80 -14.01 0.28
CA ILE A 14 2.57 -12.58 0.55
C ILE A 14 1.20 -12.45 1.21
N THR A 15 1.13 -11.76 2.33
CA THR A 15 -0.14 -11.53 3.05
C THR A 15 -0.35 -10.05 3.34
N CYS A 16 -1.59 -9.61 3.22
CA CYS A 16 -2.03 -8.25 3.54
C CYS A 16 -3.51 -8.30 3.94
N THR A 17 -3.76 -8.66 5.20
CA THR A 17 -5.11 -8.87 5.76
C THR A 17 -5.53 -7.78 6.73
N ALA A 18 -4.66 -6.79 6.98
CA ALA A 18 -4.96 -5.64 7.82
C ALA A 18 -6.12 -4.80 7.25
N ASP A 19 -6.86 -4.14 8.15
CA ASP A 19 -7.95 -3.24 7.77
C ASP A 19 -7.41 -1.88 7.31
N ILE A 20 -6.96 -1.84 6.04
CA ILE A 20 -6.46 -0.63 5.39
C ILE A 20 -7.57 0.42 5.23
N ASN A 21 -8.80 0.01 4.91
CA ASN A 21 -9.90 0.94 4.63
C ASN A 21 -10.42 1.61 5.91
N GLY A 22 -10.49 0.86 7.02
CA GLY A 22 -10.88 1.40 8.32
C GLY A 22 -9.82 2.32 8.92
N GLN A 23 -8.54 1.99 8.76
CA GLN A 23 -7.41 2.78 9.27
C GLN A 23 -6.91 3.86 8.30
N CYS A 24 -7.57 4.02 7.15
CA CYS A 24 -7.13 4.93 6.10
C CYS A 24 -7.04 6.38 6.59
N PRO A 25 -5.91 7.09 6.35
CA PRO A 25 -5.81 8.52 6.60
C PRO A 25 -6.91 9.31 5.88
N ALA A 26 -7.40 10.38 6.52
CA ALA A 26 -8.52 11.15 6.00
C ALA A 26 -8.24 11.75 4.61
N GLU A 27 -6.97 12.07 4.35
CA GLU A 27 -6.48 12.61 3.08
C GLU A 27 -6.57 11.61 1.92
N LEU A 28 -6.53 10.31 2.22
CA LEU A 28 -6.57 9.24 1.23
C LEU A 28 -7.93 8.55 1.13
N LYS A 29 -8.83 8.82 2.07
CA LYS A 29 -10.12 8.14 2.18
C LYS A 29 -11.12 8.68 1.16
N THR A 30 -11.71 7.79 0.38
CA THR A 30 -12.78 8.15 -0.56
C THR A 30 -14.12 8.34 0.15
N PRO A 31 -15.09 9.05 -0.47
CA PRO A 31 -16.45 9.15 0.05
C PRO A 31 -17.15 7.79 0.21
N SER A 32 -16.76 6.79 -0.57
CA SER A 32 -17.26 5.41 -0.47
C SER A 32 -16.55 4.56 0.60
N GLY A 33 -15.54 5.12 1.28
CA GLY A 33 -14.83 4.48 2.39
C GLY A 33 -13.62 3.64 1.99
N TYR A 34 -13.20 3.65 0.73
CA TYR A 34 -11.99 2.98 0.26
C TYR A 34 -10.75 3.85 0.48
N CYS A 35 -9.58 3.22 0.62
CA CYS A 35 -8.31 3.93 0.75
C CYS A 35 -7.58 4.06 -0.59
N ASN A 36 -7.32 5.29 -1.03
CA ASN A 36 -6.58 5.55 -2.27
C ASN A 36 -5.07 5.48 -2.06
N ASN A 37 -4.37 5.19 -3.17
CA ASN A 37 -2.93 5.42 -3.24
C ASN A 37 -2.64 6.95 -3.24
N PRO A 38 -1.58 7.41 -2.54
CA PRO A 38 -1.19 8.83 -2.53
C PRO A 38 -0.98 9.44 -3.90
N CYS A 39 -0.43 8.70 -4.87
CA CYS A 39 -0.26 9.16 -6.24
C CYS A 39 -1.61 9.52 -6.90
N THR A 40 -2.66 8.74 -6.64
CA THR A 40 -4.00 8.99 -7.20
C THR A 40 -4.59 10.31 -6.69
N VAL A 41 -4.31 10.66 -5.42
CA VAL A 41 -4.83 11.86 -4.76
C VAL A 41 -3.99 13.09 -5.11
N PHE A 42 -2.68 13.01 -4.85
CA PHE A 42 -1.79 14.17 -4.89
C PHE A 42 -1.15 14.41 -6.25
N LYS A 43 -0.97 13.36 -7.07
CA LYS A 43 -0.38 13.43 -8.41
C LYS A 43 0.99 14.13 -8.47
N THR A 44 1.73 14.15 -7.37
CA THR A 44 3.08 14.70 -7.32
C THR A 44 4.10 13.60 -7.62
N ASP A 45 5.27 14.01 -8.09
CA ASP A 45 6.35 13.07 -8.36
C ASP A 45 6.88 12.36 -7.11
N GLU A 46 6.76 13.00 -5.94
CA GLU A 46 7.08 12.39 -4.64
C GLU A 46 6.25 11.13 -4.36
N TYR A 47 4.96 11.14 -4.72
CA TYR A 47 4.05 10.01 -4.49
C TYR A 47 3.92 9.07 -5.70
N CYS A 48 4.08 9.59 -6.91
CA CYS A 48 3.95 8.82 -8.15
C CYS A 48 5.26 8.22 -8.67
N CYS A 49 6.41 8.72 -8.19
CA CYS A 49 7.74 8.25 -8.55
C CYS A 49 8.04 8.21 -10.07
N ASN A 50 7.62 9.22 -10.83
CA ASN A 50 7.84 9.22 -12.28
C ASN A 50 9.30 9.53 -12.66
N SER A 51 10.00 10.35 -11.86
CA SER A 51 11.38 10.78 -12.12
C SER A 51 12.47 9.80 -11.65
N ARG A 52 12.10 8.61 -11.14
CA ARG A 52 12.98 7.61 -10.49
C ARG A 52 13.68 8.05 -9.20
N ASN A 53 13.46 9.29 -8.74
CA ASN A 53 14.07 9.81 -7.52
C ASN A 53 13.00 10.13 -6.47
N CYS A 54 12.30 9.10 -6.00
CA CYS A 54 11.33 9.19 -4.93
C CYS A 54 11.79 8.38 -3.72
N GLY A 55 11.43 8.83 -2.52
CA GLY A 55 11.69 8.12 -1.27
C GLY A 55 10.41 7.59 -0.63
N PRO A 56 10.53 6.80 0.44
CA PRO A 56 9.38 6.49 1.28
C PRO A 56 8.79 7.79 1.84
N THR A 57 7.47 7.90 1.79
CA THR A 57 6.69 8.99 2.39
C THR A 57 5.92 8.46 3.58
N THR A 58 5.40 9.35 4.44
CA THR A 58 4.57 8.95 5.59
C THR A 58 3.37 8.10 5.18
N PHE A 59 2.77 8.38 4.02
CA PHE A 59 1.68 7.55 3.50
C PHE A 59 2.15 6.17 3.04
N PHE A 60 3.34 6.07 2.42
CA PHE A 60 3.91 4.77 2.08
C PHE A 60 4.22 3.95 3.34
N GLU A 61 4.77 4.58 4.38
CA GLU A 61 5.02 3.94 5.68
C GLU A 61 3.74 3.40 6.33
N PHE A 62 2.62 4.12 6.21
CA PHE A 62 1.31 3.63 6.67
C PHE A 62 0.95 2.27 6.02
N PHE A 63 1.00 2.17 4.69
CA PHE A 63 0.71 0.90 4.01
C PHE A 63 1.73 -0.17 4.34
N LYS A 64 3.01 0.18 4.46
CA LYS A 64 4.08 -0.77 4.77
C LYS A 64 3.99 -1.33 6.19
N ASN A 65 3.53 -0.52 7.15
CA ASN A 65 3.31 -0.96 8.53
C ASN A 65 2.13 -1.93 8.65
N LEU A 66 1.05 -1.68 7.88
CA LEU A 66 -0.12 -2.57 7.88
C LEU A 66 0.11 -3.85 7.06
N CYS A 67 0.85 -3.74 5.96
CA CYS A 67 1.14 -4.84 5.06
C CYS A 67 2.63 -4.86 4.66
N PRO A 68 3.51 -5.40 5.53
CA PRO A 68 4.96 -5.39 5.29
C PRO A 68 5.39 -6.18 4.05
N ASP A 69 4.62 -7.18 3.65
CA ASP A 69 4.91 -7.98 2.45
C ASP A 69 4.39 -7.32 1.15
N ALA A 70 3.57 -6.27 1.24
CA ALA A 70 3.03 -5.54 0.09
C ALA A 70 3.91 -4.32 -0.28
N TYR A 71 3.82 -3.88 -1.53
CA TYR A 71 4.54 -2.74 -2.11
C TYR A 71 3.57 -1.81 -2.84
#